data_AF-A0A523NAW9-F1
#
_entry.id   AF-A0A523NAW9-F1
#
_cell.length_a   1.000
_cell.length_b   1.000
_cell.length_c   1.000
_cell.angle_alpha   90.00
_cell.angle_beta   90.00
_cell.angle_gamma   90.00
#
_symmetry.space_group_name_H-M   'P 1'
#
loop_
_entity.id
_entity.type
_entity.pdbx_description
1 polymer ?
#
loop_
_entity_poly.entity_id
_entity_poly.type
_entity_poly.pdbx_seq_one_letter_code
_entity_poly.pdbx_strand_id
1 'polypeptide(L)' 'MPDPLEGLRTALADRYRIEKELGQGGMATVYLARDLKHDRQVAVKVLRPELSAVLG' A
#
# COMPACT_ATOMS: atom_id res chain seq x y z
N MET A 1 -2.33 -2.23 19.16
CA MET A 1 -2.57 -1.43 17.95
C MET A 1 -2.40 -2.37 16.78
N PRO A 2 -3.43 -2.63 15.94
CA PRO A 2 -3.24 -3.44 14.75
C PRO A 2 -2.15 -2.84 13.87
N ASP A 3 -1.30 -3.69 13.28
CA ASP A 3 -0.26 -3.25 12.36
C ASP A 3 -0.96 -2.57 11.15
N PRO A 4 -0.65 -1.30 10.83
CA PRO A 4 -1.23 -0.61 9.68
C PRO A 4 -1.07 -1.38 8.36
N LEU A 5 -0.01 -2.19 8.24
CA LEU A 5 0.21 -3.05 7.08
C LEU A 5 -0.81 -4.18 6.98
N GLU A 6 -1.26 -4.71 8.11
CA GLU A 6 -2.26 -5.78 8.17
C GLU A 6 -3.64 -5.29 7.73
N GLY A 7 -3.99 -4.07 8.14
CA GLY A 7 -5.18 -3.37 7.64
C GLY A 7 -5.12 -3.11 6.13
N LEU A 8 -3.97 -2.64 5.63
CA LEU A 8 -3.75 -2.42 4.21
C LEU A 8 -3.85 -3.72 3.39
N ARG A 9 -3.21 -4.80 3.87
CA ARG A 9 -3.26 -6.12 3.24
C ARG A 9 -4.70 -6.60 3.11
N THR A 10 -5.48 -6.46 4.18
CA THR A 10 -6.89 -6.84 4.18
C THR A 10 -7.71 -5.98 3.20
N ALA A 11 -7.52 -4.66 3.22
CA ALA A 11 -8.25 -3.73 2.36
C ALA A 11 -7.94 -3.90 0.86
N LEU A 12 -6.76 -4.39 0.52
CA LEU A 12 -6.33 -4.57 -0.87
C LEU A 12 -6.39 -6.04 -1.35
N ALA A 13 -6.62 -7.00 -0.46
CA ALA A 13 -6.52 -8.44 -0.74
C ALA A 13 -7.36 -8.91 -1.93
N ASP A 14 -8.51 -8.29 -2.19
CA ASP A 14 -9.40 -8.63 -3.31
C ASP A 14 -8.77 -8.39 -4.69
N ARG A 15 -7.76 -7.50 -4.79
CA ARG A 15 -7.20 -7.10 -6.08
C ARG A 15 -5.67 -7.06 -6.12
N TYR A 16 -5.03 -6.74 -5.01
CA TYR A 16 -3.60 -6.60 -4.91
C TYR A 16 -3.04 -7.44 -3.77
N ARG A 17 -2.04 -8.26 -4.08
CA ARG A 17 -1.26 -8.98 -3.06
C ARG A 17 0.00 -8.19 -2.76
N ILE A 18 0.12 -7.65 -1.55
CA ILE A 18 1.32 -6.95 -1.09
C ILE A 18 2.45 -7.96 -0.85
N GLU A 19 3.58 -7.80 -1.55
CA GLU A 19 4.73 -8.72 -1.45
C GLU A 19 5.78 -8.19 -0.46
N LYS A 20 6.30 -7.00 -0.71
CA LYS A 20 7.35 -6.39 0.13
C LYS A 20 7.35 -4.87 0.03
N GLU A 21 7.97 -4.20 0.99
CA GLU A 21 8.29 -2.78 0.88
C GLU A 21 9.40 -2.57 -0.16
N LEU A 22 9.24 -1.54 -1.00
CA LEU A 22 10.25 -1.07 -1.96
C LEU A 22 11.01 0.14 -1.43
N GLY A 23 10.37 0.96 -0.60
CA GLY A 23 11.04 2.05 0.10
C GLY A 23 10.08 2.93 0.87
N GLN A 24 10.65 3.67 1.81
CA GLN A 24 9.94 4.60 2.67
C GLN A 24 10.51 6.00 2.48
N GLY A 25 9.62 6.98 2.29
CA GLY A 25 9.95 8.40 2.26
C GLY A 25 9.15 9.19 3.30
N GLY A 26 9.39 10.50 3.36
CA GLY A 26 8.71 11.39 4.31
C GLY A 26 7.19 11.44 4.13
N MET A 27 6.70 11.27 2.90
CA MET A 27 5.27 11.40 2.56
C MET A 27 4.51 10.07 2.49
N ALA A 28 5.22 8.96 2.23
CA ALA A 28 4.59 7.69 1.90
C ALA A 28 5.55 6.51 2.06
N THR A 29 4.96 5.32 2.18
CA THR A 29 5.65 4.04 1.99
C THR A 29 5.21 3.42 0.66
N VAL A 30 6.15 2.86 -0.10
CA VAL A 30 5.88 2.21 -1.38
C VAL A 30 6.08 0.71 -1.23
N TYR A 31 5.10 -0.06 -1.66
CA TYR A 31 5.11 -1.51 -1.65
C TYR A 31 5.09 -2.08 -3.06
N LEU A 32 5.78 -3.19 -3.26
CA LEU A 32 5.58 -4.06 -4.40
C LEU A 32 4.32 -4.88 -4.15
N ALA A 33 3.44 -4.91 -5.13
CA ALA A 33 2.26 -5.76 -5.11
C ALA A 33 2.07 -6.48 -6.44
N ARG A 34 1.33 -7.59 -6.41
CA ARG A 34 0.83 -8.27 -7.61
C ARG A 34 -0.63 -7.87 -7.82
N ASP A 35 -0.94 -7.30 -8.99
CA ASP A 35 -2.32 -7.11 -9.45
C ASP A 35 -2.85 -8.47 -9.89
N LEU A 36 -3.80 -9.02 -9.11
CA LEU A 36 -4.36 -10.35 -9.34
C LEU A 36 -5.25 -10.39 -10.59
N LYS A 37 -5.79 -9.24 -11.03
CA LYS A 37 -6.66 -9.16 -12.21
C LYS A 37 -5.86 -9.20 -13.51
N HIS A 38 -4.72 -8.52 -13.54
CA HIS A 38 -3.89 -8.37 -14.75
C HIS A 38 -2.59 -9.17 -14.70
N ASP A 39 -2.41 -9.96 -13.65
CA ASP A 39 -1.23 -10.80 -13.36
C ASP A 39 0.12 -10.09 -13.57
N ARG A 40 0.26 -8.87 -13.04
CA ARG A 40 1.48 -8.07 -13.17
C ARG A 40 1.93 -7.45 -11.86
N GLN A 41 3.22 -7.16 -11.76
CA GLN A 41 3.78 -6.42 -10.64
C GLN A 41 3.45 -4.93 -10.77
N VAL A 42 3.06 -4.32 -9.65
CA VAL A 42 2.70 -2.90 -9.53
C VAL A 42 3.31 -2.31 -8.25
N ALA A 43 3.55 -1.01 -8.25
CA ALA A 43 3.93 -0.26 -7.05
C ALA A 43 2.69 0.36 -6.40
N VAL A 44 2.50 0.14 -5.10
CA VAL A 44 1.40 0.70 -4.29
C VAL A 44 2.00 1.73 -3.34
N LYS A 45 1.64 3.01 -3.52
CA LYS A 45 2.08 4.12 -2.67
C LYS A 45 1.03 4.40 -1.61
N VAL A 46 1.38 4.17 -0.35
CA VAL A 46 0.52 4.37 0.82
C VAL A 46 0.96 5.66 1.50
N LEU A 47 0.10 6.66 1.45
CA LEU A 47 0.35 7.95 2.10
C LEU A 47 0.29 7.76 3.63
N ARG A 48 1.19 8.44 4.36
CA ARG A 48 1.10 8.43 5.81
C ARG A 48 -0.13 9.24 6.26
N PRO A 49 -0.85 8.80 7.30
CA PRO A 49 -2.05 9.48 7.77
C PRO A 49 -1.80 10.94 8.16
N GLU A 50 -0.58 11.29 8.60
CA GLU A 50 -0.20 12.68 8.90
C GLU A 50 -0.28 13.61 7.67
N LEU A 51 -0.29 13.07 6.45
CA LEU A 51 -0.39 13.82 5.21
C LEU A 51 -1.79 13.79 4.57
N SER A 52 -2.69 12.92 5.05
CA SER A 52 -4.01 12.69 4.43
C SER A 52 -5.03 13.81 4.71
N ALA A 53 -4.67 14.81 5.53
CA ALA A 53 -5.51 15.98 5.80
C ALA A 53 -5.61 16.98 4.62
N VAL A 54 -4.98 16.71 3.47
CA VAL A 54 -4.98 17.63 2.32
C VAL A 54 -5.31 16.88 1.04
N LEU A 55 -6.51 16.30 0.92
CA LEU A 55 -7.11 15.99 -0.38
C LEU A 55 -8.62 16.21 -0.27
N GLY A 56 -9.06 17.39 -0.72
CA GLY A 56 -10.43 17.67 -1.13
C GLY A 56 -10.60 17.38 -2.62
#